data_AF-A0A2V2BUP4-F1
#
_entry.id   AF-A0A2V2BUP4-F1
#
_cell.length_a   1.000
_cell.length_b   1.000
_cell.length_c   1.000
_cell.angle_alpha   90.00
_cell.angle_beta   90.00
_cell.angle_gamma   90.00
#
_symmetry.space_group_name_H-M   'P 1'
#
loop_
_entity.id
_entity.type
_entity.pdbx_description
1 polymer ?
#
loop_
_entity_poly.entity_id
_entity_poly.type
_entity_poly.pdbx_seq_one_letter_code
_entity_poly.pdbx_strand_id
1 'polypeptide(L)'
;MRTLLLIMAAATTAAAGDFGEIDALLRRGAEAKIALANSREKFAEEARTLDAEISASEALRAELERRVAALEKRLAKSAENDAAAGEKIARDEKSFAEISKILDALYARLSERLAAAKSGVFPLSKAEFAAKPPNEKFREFASLYARAAAADRAYSDEAGGVKTGIFLPASGAEREGGIVWLRAGGGAEGGK
;
A
#
# COMPACT_ATOMS: atom_id res chain seq x y z
N MET A 1 -12.91 107.05 51.24
CA MET A 1 -12.28 105.80 51.72
C MET A 1 -13.13 104.53 51.51
N ARG A 2 -14.43 104.61 51.19
CA ARG A 2 -15.26 103.41 50.88
C ARG A 2 -15.18 102.97 49.41
N THR A 3 -15.02 103.91 48.48
CA THR A 3 -14.91 103.65 47.03
C THR A 3 -13.59 103.00 46.61
N LEU A 4 -12.49 103.32 47.31
CA LEU A 4 -11.16 102.78 47.01
C LEU A 4 -11.00 101.30 47.44
N LEU A 5 -11.71 100.87 48.49
CA LEU A 5 -11.74 99.48 48.97
C LEU A 5 -12.57 98.56 48.06
N LEU A 6 -13.66 99.08 47.45
CA LEU A 6 -14.50 98.34 46.51
C LEU A 6 -13.81 98.10 45.16
N ILE A 7 -12.97 99.03 44.70
CA ILE A 7 -12.24 98.89 43.43
C ILE A 7 -11.08 97.89 43.56
N MET A 8 -10.38 97.85 44.70
CA MET A 8 -9.34 96.85 44.96
C MET A 8 -9.91 95.44 45.21
N ALA A 9 -11.09 95.33 45.81
CA ALA A 9 -11.80 94.05 45.94
C ALA A 9 -12.30 93.53 44.58
N ALA A 10 -12.84 94.41 43.72
CA ALA A 10 -13.30 94.03 42.39
C ALA A 10 -12.14 93.61 41.45
N ALA A 11 -10.98 94.28 41.54
CA ALA A 11 -9.79 93.94 40.76
C ALA A 11 -9.14 92.61 41.23
N THR A 12 -9.21 92.29 42.51
CA THR A 12 -8.71 91.01 43.04
C THR A 12 -9.67 89.85 42.76
N THR A 13 -10.98 90.08 42.72
CA THR A 13 -11.95 89.06 42.27
C THR A 13 -11.97 88.84 40.76
N ALA A 14 -11.71 89.89 39.95
CA ALA A 14 -11.60 89.76 38.49
C ALA A 14 -10.32 89.02 38.07
N ALA A 15 -9.21 89.21 38.79
CA ALA A 15 -7.99 88.44 38.56
C ALA A 15 -8.10 86.98 39.04
N ALA A 16 -8.84 86.71 40.12
CA ALA A 16 -9.03 85.35 40.65
C ALA A 16 -9.93 84.46 39.77
N GLY A 17 -10.85 85.04 38.98
CA GLY A 17 -11.68 84.29 38.02
C GLY A 17 -10.89 83.70 36.85
N ASP A 18 -9.83 84.39 36.41
CA ASP A 18 -9.01 84.03 35.24
C ASP A 18 -8.03 82.88 35.54
N PHE A 19 -7.47 82.83 36.75
CA PHE A 19 -6.55 81.76 37.17
C PHE A 19 -7.21 80.38 37.27
N GLY A 20 -8.48 80.31 37.71
CA GLY A 20 -9.21 79.05 37.81
C GLY A 20 -9.50 78.42 36.44
N GLU A 21 -9.83 79.24 35.45
CA GLU A 21 -10.03 78.80 34.07
C GLU A 21 -8.73 78.36 33.41
N ILE A 22 -7.64 79.11 33.64
CA ILE A 22 -6.30 78.75 33.15
C ILE A 22 -5.81 77.44 33.80
N ASP A 23 -6.00 77.23 35.10
CA ASP A 23 -5.65 75.97 35.78
C ASP A 23 -6.46 74.79 35.24
N ALA A 24 -7.77 74.98 35.00
CA ALA A 24 -8.62 73.96 34.40
C ALA A 24 -8.17 73.60 32.97
N LEU A 25 -7.79 74.59 32.15
CA LEU A 25 -7.25 74.37 30.81
C LEU A 25 -5.90 73.64 30.85
N LEU A 26 -5.02 74.00 31.79
CA LEU A 26 -3.74 73.33 31.99
C LEU A 26 -3.91 71.87 32.40
N ARG A 27 -4.83 71.56 33.32
CA ARG A 27 -5.15 70.18 33.71
C ARG A 27 -5.71 69.38 32.54
N ARG A 28 -6.65 69.93 31.79
CA ARG A 28 -7.22 69.27 30.60
C ARG A 28 -6.16 69.02 29.52
N GLY A 29 -5.25 69.97 29.33
CA GLY A 29 -4.10 69.81 28.43
C GLY A 29 -3.12 68.74 28.89
N ALA A 30 -2.86 68.66 30.21
CA ALA A 30 -2.02 67.62 30.80
C ALA A 30 -2.67 66.23 30.67
N GLU A 31 -3.97 66.12 30.96
CA GLU A 31 -4.75 64.89 30.79
C GLU A 31 -4.75 64.41 29.33
N ALA A 32 -4.96 65.31 28.37
CA ALA A 32 -4.91 64.99 26.95
C ALA A 32 -3.52 64.49 26.51
N LYS A 33 -2.44 65.08 27.05
CA LYS A 33 -1.07 64.61 26.77
C LYS A 33 -0.79 63.24 27.36
N ILE A 34 -1.25 62.98 28.59
CA ILE A 34 -1.12 61.66 29.23
C ILE A 34 -1.92 60.61 28.46
N ALA A 35 -3.16 60.92 28.06
CA ALA A 35 -3.99 60.02 27.27
C ALA A 35 -3.36 59.69 25.90
N LEU A 36 -2.75 60.69 25.25
CA LEU A 36 -2.03 60.49 23.99
C LEU A 36 -0.77 59.65 24.17
N ALA A 37 -0.04 59.82 25.28
CA ALA A 37 1.13 58.99 25.58
C ALA A 37 0.72 57.53 25.79
N ASN A 38 -0.33 57.29 26.60
CA ASN A 38 -0.85 55.95 26.87
C ASN A 38 -1.40 55.28 25.60
N SER A 39 -2.04 56.02 24.69
CA SER A 39 -2.52 55.44 23.43
C SER A 39 -1.37 55.07 22.50
N ARG A 40 -0.33 55.91 22.42
CA ARG A 40 0.89 55.59 21.66
C ARG A 40 1.60 54.36 22.19
N GLU A 41 1.66 54.19 23.50
CA GLU A 41 2.24 53.01 24.13
C GLU A 41 1.44 51.74 23.78
N LYS A 42 0.10 51.78 23.89
CA LYS A 42 -0.77 50.68 23.47
C LYS A 42 -0.62 50.31 21.99
N PHE A 43 -0.59 51.29 21.10
CA PHE A 43 -0.37 51.04 19.68
C PHE A 43 1.01 50.44 19.39
N ALA A 44 2.04 50.84 20.15
CA ALA A 44 3.37 50.26 20.01
C ALA A 44 3.43 48.81 20.51
N GLU A 45 2.70 48.48 21.57
CA GLU A 45 2.57 47.10 22.05
C GLU A 45 1.78 46.23 21.04
N GLU A 46 0.64 46.71 20.56
CA GLU A 46 -0.18 46.02 19.54
C GLU A 46 0.61 45.78 18.24
N ALA A 47 1.41 46.75 17.79
CA ALA A 47 2.27 46.59 16.62
C ALA A 47 3.30 45.48 16.83
N ARG A 48 3.95 45.41 18.00
CA ARG A 48 4.91 44.34 18.32
C ARG A 48 4.24 42.97 18.38
N THR A 49 3.03 42.87 18.92
CA THR A 49 2.30 41.60 18.96
C THR A 49 1.92 41.14 17.56
N LEU A 50 1.44 42.05 16.70
CA LEU A 50 1.11 41.72 15.32
C LEU A 50 2.34 41.29 14.52
N ASP A 51 3.48 41.97 14.69
CA ASP A 51 4.74 41.57 14.04
C ASP A 51 5.18 40.17 14.48
N ALA A 52 5.03 39.83 15.77
CA ALA A 52 5.31 38.50 16.28
C ALA A 52 4.35 37.44 15.71
N GLU A 53 3.06 37.75 15.59
CA GLU A 53 2.05 36.88 14.99
C GLU A 53 2.29 36.65 13.49
N ILE A 54 2.69 37.68 12.76
CA ILE A 54 3.08 37.59 11.34
C ILE A 54 4.29 36.66 11.21
N SER A 55 5.34 36.87 12.00
CA SER A 55 6.53 36.03 11.96
C SER A 55 6.23 34.56 12.30
N ALA A 56 5.38 34.32 13.30
CA ALA A 56 4.94 32.96 13.65
C ALA A 56 4.13 32.31 12.51
N SER A 57 3.27 33.09 11.85
CA SER A 57 2.46 32.63 10.72
C SER A 57 3.31 32.31 9.49
N GLU A 58 4.32 33.13 9.19
CA GLU A 58 5.29 32.87 8.11
C GLU A 58 6.13 31.62 8.39
N ALA A 59 6.58 31.42 9.62
CA ALA A 59 7.29 30.20 10.02
C ALA A 59 6.42 28.95 9.87
N LEU A 60 5.15 29.03 10.28
CA LEU A 60 4.19 27.94 10.11
C LEU A 60 3.94 27.63 8.63
N ARG A 61 3.79 28.67 7.80
CA ARG A 61 3.59 28.51 6.35
C ARG A 61 4.78 27.83 5.69
N ALA A 62 6.01 28.25 6.01
CA ALA A 62 7.22 27.63 5.48
C ALA A 62 7.34 26.15 5.88
N GLU A 63 6.95 25.79 7.10
CA GLU A 63 6.93 24.40 7.55
C GLU A 63 5.86 23.58 6.83
N LEU A 64 4.66 24.14 6.62
CA LEU A 64 3.59 23.49 5.85
C LEU A 64 4.02 23.25 4.40
N GLU A 65 4.66 24.23 3.75
CA GLU A 65 5.17 24.09 2.39
C GLU A 65 6.23 22.97 2.30
N ARG A 66 7.14 22.87 3.28
CA ARG A 66 8.11 21.76 3.36
C ARG A 66 7.43 20.41 3.52
N ARG A 67 6.40 20.32 4.37
CA ARG A 67 5.64 19.07 4.57
C ARG A 67 4.88 18.66 3.33
N VAL A 68 4.26 19.61 2.61
CA VAL A 68 3.58 19.34 1.34
C VAL A 68 4.57 18.78 0.32
N ALA A 69 5.72 19.44 0.12
CA ALA A 69 6.75 18.95 -0.80
C ALA A 69 7.26 17.55 -0.44
N ALA A 70 7.45 17.27 0.86
CA ALA A 70 7.84 15.94 1.33
C ALA A 70 6.76 14.88 1.07
N LEU A 71 5.49 15.22 1.25
CA LEU A 71 4.36 14.34 0.99
C LEU A 71 4.19 14.07 -0.51
N GLU A 72 4.32 15.08 -1.37
CA GLU A 72 4.29 14.93 -2.83
C GLU A 72 5.38 13.98 -3.31
N LYS A 73 6.60 14.11 -2.79
CA LYS A 73 7.71 13.19 -3.11
C LYS A 73 7.41 11.75 -2.66
N ARG A 74 6.82 11.57 -1.48
CA ARG A 74 6.43 10.24 -0.98
C ARG A 74 5.31 9.64 -1.82
N LEU A 75 4.34 10.44 -2.23
CA LEU A 75 3.23 10.02 -3.08
C LEU A 75 3.74 9.56 -4.45
N ALA A 76 4.62 10.35 -5.08
CA ALA A 76 5.24 9.99 -6.35
C ALA A 76 5.98 8.65 -6.26
N LYS A 77 6.77 8.44 -5.19
CA LYS A 77 7.47 7.18 -4.95
C LYS A 77 6.53 6.00 -4.69
N SER A 78 5.42 6.24 -3.98
CA SER A 78 4.39 5.21 -3.77
C SER A 78 3.76 4.80 -5.11
N ALA A 79 3.38 5.77 -5.94
CA ALA A 79 2.79 5.51 -7.25
C ALA A 79 3.74 4.71 -8.17
N GLU A 80 5.04 5.00 -8.15
CA GLU A 80 6.05 4.23 -8.89
C GLU A 80 6.14 2.77 -8.40
N ASN A 81 6.15 2.56 -7.08
CA ASN A 81 6.18 1.23 -6.50
C ASN A 81 4.90 0.44 -6.82
N ASP A 82 3.74 1.08 -6.77
CA ASP A 82 2.45 0.46 -7.08
C ASP A 82 2.37 0.07 -8.55
N ALA A 83 2.87 0.92 -9.46
CA ALA A 83 2.99 0.59 -10.88
C ALA A 83 3.89 -0.62 -11.12
N ALA A 84 5.09 -0.64 -10.51
CA ALA A 84 6.02 -1.76 -10.61
C ALA A 84 5.44 -3.06 -10.02
N ALA A 85 4.69 -2.97 -8.92
CA ALA A 85 3.97 -4.10 -8.34
C ALA A 85 2.89 -4.62 -9.31
N GLY A 86 2.11 -3.73 -9.92
CA GLY A 86 1.10 -4.08 -10.93
C GLY A 86 1.69 -4.81 -12.13
N GLU A 87 2.81 -4.34 -12.68
CA GLU A 87 3.51 -5.01 -13.78
C GLU A 87 4.02 -6.40 -13.40
N LYS A 88 4.52 -6.56 -12.16
CA LYS A 88 4.94 -7.87 -11.66
C LYS A 88 3.76 -8.82 -11.53
N ILE A 89 2.65 -8.37 -10.94
CA ILE A 89 1.43 -9.17 -10.80
C ILE A 89 0.93 -9.63 -12.17
N ALA A 90 0.86 -8.73 -13.16
CA ALA A 90 0.42 -9.09 -14.51
C ALA A 90 1.33 -10.14 -15.18
N ARG A 91 2.66 -10.05 -14.98
CA ARG A 91 3.60 -11.07 -15.47
C ARG A 91 3.43 -12.41 -14.77
N ASP A 92 3.23 -12.40 -13.45
CA ASP A 92 3.04 -13.61 -12.66
C ASP A 92 1.70 -14.28 -13.04
N GLU A 93 0.62 -13.53 -13.20
CA GLU A 93 -0.69 -14.02 -13.66
C GLU A 93 -0.60 -14.70 -15.03
N LYS A 94 0.12 -14.08 -15.98
CA LYS A 94 0.36 -14.67 -17.30
C LYS A 94 1.13 -16.00 -17.17
N SER A 95 2.19 -16.01 -16.36
CA SER A 95 3.02 -17.20 -16.12
C SER A 95 2.20 -18.33 -15.46
N PHE A 96 1.35 -18.00 -14.48
CA PHE A 96 0.46 -18.97 -13.85
C PHE A 96 -0.58 -19.53 -14.81
N ALA A 97 -1.12 -18.71 -15.72
CA ALA A 97 -2.04 -19.18 -16.75
C ALA A 97 -1.35 -20.16 -17.73
N GLU A 98 -0.10 -19.88 -18.12
CA GLU A 98 0.71 -20.78 -18.95
C GLU A 98 1.00 -22.11 -18.22
N ILE A 99 1.42 -22.06 -16.95
CA ILE A 99 1.65 -23.24 -16.12
C ILE A 99 0.36 -24.06 -15.97
N SER A 100 -0.79 -23.41 -15.74
CA SER A 100 -2.08 -24.11 -15.64
C SER A 100 -2.40 -24.87 -16.93
N LYS A 101 -2.15 -24.30 -18.11
CA LYS A 101 -2.36 -24.98 -19.39
C LYS A 101 -1.44 -26.18 -19.56
N ILE A 102 -0.18 -26.06 -19.14
CA ILE A 102 0.77 -27.17 -19.15
C ILE A 102 0.29 -28.30 -18.24
N LEU A 103 -0.19 -27.98 -17.04
CA LEU A 103 -0.76 -28.97 -16.13
C LEU A 103 -1.99 -29.66 -16.71
N ASP A 104 -2.90 -28.92 -17.35
CA ASP A 104 -4.08 -29.50 -18.00
C ASP A 104 -3.67 -30.51 -19.10
N ALA A 105 -2.65 -30.17 -19.91
CA ALA A 105 -2.12 -31.05 -20.94
C ALA A 105 -1.43 -32.30 -20.37
N LEU A 106 -0.59 -32.13 -19.33
CA LEU A 106 0.09 -33.24 -18.67
C LEU A 106 -0.90 -34.19 -17.98
N TYR A 107 -1.90 -33.64 -17.30
CA TYR A 107 -2.95 -34.41 -16.63
C TYR A 107 -3.78 -35.21 -17.64
N ALA A 108 -4.16 -34.59 -18.77
CA ALA A 108 -4.85 -35.27 -19.85
C ALA A 108 -4.02 -36.44 -20.42
N ARG A 109 -2.73 -36.21 -20.69
CA ARG A 109 -1.82 -37.24 -21.21
C ARG A 109 -1.63 -38.40 -20.24
N LEU A 110 -1.51 -38.12 -18.94
CA LEU A 110 -1.41 -39.16 -17.91
C LEU A 110 -2.72 -39.96 -17.82
N SER A 111 -3.86 -39.29 -17.85
CA SER A 111 -5.18 -39.94 -17.81
C SER A 111 -5.39 -40.86 -19.01
N GLU A 112 -4.97 -40.45 -20.21
CA GLU A 112 -5.03 -41.27 -21.42
C GLU A 112 -4.14 -42.51 -21.32
N ARG A 113 -2.93 -42.37 -20.75
CA ARG A 113 -2.04 -43.51 -20.50
C ARG A 113 -2.62 -44.49 -19.48
N LEU A 114 -3.23 -43.99 -18.41
CA LEU A 114 -3.89 -44.83 -17.40
C LEU A 114 -5.05 -45.64 -17.99
N ALA A 115 -5.84 -45.01 -18.89
CA ALA A 115 -6.91 -45.69 -19.61
C ALA A 115 -6.36 -46.75 -20.59
N ALA A 116 -5.32 -46.43 -21.36
CA ALA A 116 -4.69 -47.36 -22.30
C ALA A 116 -4.06 -48.58 -21.58
N ALA A 117 -3.49 -48.38 -20.39
CA ALA A 117 -2.92 -49.43 -19.56
C ALA A 117 -3.97 -50.28 -18.82
N LYS A 118 -5.27 -49.95 -18.95
CA LYS A 118 -6.38 -50.53 -18.15
C LYS A 118 -6.08 -50.54 -16.65
N SER A 119 -5.44 -49.47 -16.16
CA SER A 119 -5.07 -49.38 -14.74
C SER A 119 -6.33 -49.26 -13.86
N GLY A 120 -6.26 -49.77 -12.63
CA GLY A 120 -7.28 -49.53 -11.60
C GLY A 120 -7.25 -48.12 -10.99
N VAL A 121 -6.43 -47.21 -11.54
CA VAL A 121 -6.30 -45.83 -11.07
C VAL A 121 -7.24 -44.95 -11.87
N PHE A 122 -8.22 -44.37 -11.18
CA PHE A 122 -9.21 -43.48 -11.80
C PHE A 122 -8.83 -42.01 -11.60
N PRO A 123 -8.52 -41.27 -12.68
CA PRO A 123 -8.36 -39.82 -12.65
C PRO A 123 -9.73 -39.12 -12.60
N LEU A 124 -9.76 -37.89 -12.08
CA LEU A 124 -10.87 -36.96 -12.30
C LEU A 124 -11.08 -36.68 -13.79
N SER A 125 -12.28 -36.27 -14.18
CA SER A 125 -12.55 -35.87 -15.55
C SER A 125 -11.74 -34.64 -15.96
N LYS A 126 -11.49 -34.47 -17.27
CA LYS A 126 -10.78 -33.29 -17.81
C LYS A 126 -11.46 -31.97 -17.40
N ALA A 127 -12.79 -31.95 -17.36
CA ALA A 127 -13.57 -30.78 -16.98
C ALA A 127 -13.42 -30.44 -15.49
N GLU A 128 -13.50 -31.44 -14.61
CA GLU A 128 -13.33 -31.24 -13.16
C GLU A 128 -11.90 -30.79 -12.83
N PHE A 129 -10.89 -31.36 -13.50
CA PHE A 129 -9.50 -30.95 -13.30
C PHE A 129 -9.28 -29.51 -13.80
N ALA A 130 -9.78 -29.17 -14.99
CA ALA A 130 -9.60 -27.85 -15.58
C ALA A 130 -10.24 -26.73 -14.75
N ALA A 131 -11.33 -27.01 -14.02
CA ALA A 131 -12.04 -26.07 -13.17
C ALA A 131 -11.33 -25.77 -11.84
N LYS A 132 -10.33 -26.56 -11.43
CA LYS A 132 -9.60 -26.34 -10.18
C LYS A 132 -8.64 -25.15 -10.27
N PRO A 133 -8.37 -24.44 -9.16
CA PRO A 133 -7.33 -23.41 -9.14
C PRO A 133 -5.92 -24.03 -9.32
N PRO A 134 -4.91 -23.27 -9.78
CA PRO A 134 -3.60 -23.82 -10.13
C PRO A 134 -2.89 -24.61 -9.01
N ASN A 135 -2.98 -24.13 -7.77
CA ASN A 135 -2.43 -24.80 -6.60
C ASN A 135 -3.07 -26.19 -6.37
N GLU A 136 -4.37 -26.31 -6.58
CA GLU A 136 -5.08 -27.59 -6.48
C GLU A 136 -4.78 -28.49 -7.68
N LYS A 137 -4.63 -27.93 -8.89
CA LYS A 137 -4.17 -28.68 -10.07
C LYS A 137 -2.82 -29.35 -9.82
N PHE A 138 -1.86 -28.63 -9.23
CA PHE A 138 -0.56 -29.20 -8.85
C PHE A 138 -0.69 -30.35 -7.85
N ARG A 139 -1.49 -30.18 -6.79
CA ARG A 139 -1.70 -31.22 -5.78
C ARG A 139 -2.38 -32.45 -6.35
N GLU A 140 -3.41 -32.25 -7.17
CA GLU A 140 -4.15 -33.33 -7.82
C GLU A 140 -3.26 -34.07 -8.83
N PHE A 141 -2.52 -33.35 -9.65
CA PHE A 141 -1.56 -33.95 -10.59
C PHE A 141 -0.49 -34.77 -9.86
N ALA A 142 0.10 -34.24 -8.78
CA ALA A 142 1.08 -34.96 -7.98
C ALA A 142 0.49 -36.22 -7.33
N SER A 143 -0.74 -36.13 -6.80
CA SER A 143 -1.47 -37.27 -6.23
C SER A 143 -1.76 -38.34 -7.30
N LEU A 144 -2.27 -37.94 -8.46
CA LEU A 144 -2.53 -38.87 -9.57
C LEU A 144 -1.23 -39.51 -10.06
N TYR A 145 -0.15 -38.74 -10.21
CA TYR A 145 1.16 -39.25 -10.60
C TYR A 145 1.68 -40.28 -9.60
N ALA A 146 1.56 -40.03 -8.29
CA ALA A 146 1.98 -40.97 -7.26
C ALA A 146 1.16 -42.28 -7.30
N ARG A 147 -0.17 -42.18 -7.47
CA ARG A 147 -1.05 -43.35 -7.62
C ARG A 147 -0.72 -44.14 -8.90
N ALA A 148 -0.49 -43.44 -10.01
CA ALA A 148 -0.06 -44.01 -11.27
C ALA A 148 1.29 -44.74 -11.12
N ALA A 149 2.26 -44.14 -10.43
CA ALA A 149 3.57 -44.74 -10.18
C ALA A 149 3.50 -45.97 -9.27
N ALA A 150 2.62 -45.96 -8.26
CA ALA A 150 2.37 -47.13 -7.43
C ALA A 150 1.74 -48.28 -8.23
N ALA A 151 0.75 -47.98 -9.08
CA ALA A 151 0.11 -48.97 -9.93
C ALA A 151 1.05 -49.53 -11.01
N ASP A 152 1.98 -48.73 -11.53
CA ASP A 152 2.96 -49.17 -12.52
C ASP A 152 3.93 -50.21 -11.93
N ARG A 153 4.24 -50.11 -10.63
CA ARG A 153 5.08 -51.09 -9.90
C ARG A 153 4.36 -52.41 -9.59
N ALA A 154 3.04 -52.41 -9.55
CA ALA A 154 2.23 -53.57 -9.14
C ALA A 154 1.92 -54.56 -10.28
N TYR A 155 2.42 -54.29 -11.48
CA TYR A 155 2.01 -54.95 -12.71
C TYR A 155 2.88 -56.21 -12.94
N SER A 156 2.43 -57.33 -12.38
CA SER A 156 3.02 -58.68 -12.48
C SER A 156 1.98 -59.64 -13.05
N ASP A 157 2.36 -60.47 -14.01
CA ASP A 157 1.53 -61.60 -14.46
C ASP A 157 1.58 -62.72 -13.40
N GLU A 158 0.44 -63.38 -13.16
CA GLU A 158 0.33 -64.60 -12.36
C GLU A 158 1.20 -65.74 -12.92
N ALA A 159 1.62 -65.65 -14.20
CA ALA A 159 2.49 -66.60 -14.90
C ALA A 159 3.99 -66.23 -14.92
N GLY A 160 4.48 -65.33 -14.06
CA GLY A 160 5.91 -65.02 -13.91
C GLY A 160 6.49 -64.04 -14.95
N GLY A 161 5.65 -63.37 -15.73
CA GLY A 161 6.04 -62.28 -16.61
C GLY A 161 5.91 -60.90 -15.93
N VAL A 162 6.92 -60.04 -16.05
CA VAL A 162 6.83 -58.65 -15.57
C VAL A 162 6.38 -57.75 -16.74
N LYS A 163 5.33 -56.95 -16.54
CA LYS A 163 4.85 -55.97 -17.53
C LYS A 163 4.78 -54.59 -16.88
N THR A 164 5.63 -53.64 -17.21
CA THR A 164 5.39 -52.23 -16.85
C THR A 164 4.45 -51.62 -17.90
N GLY A 165 3.50 -50.76 -17.52
CA GLY A 165 2.34 -50.47 -18.38
C GLY A 165 1.89 -49.02 -18.47
N ILE A 166 2.18 -48.18 -17.48
CA ILE A 166 1.65 -46.82 -17.36
C ILE A 166 2.65 -45.78 -17.88
N PHE A 167 3.93 -45.89 -17.51
CA PHE A 167 4.97 -44.95 -17.96
C PHE A 167 5.83 -45.51 -19.09
N LEU A 168 6.11 -46.81 -19.06
CA LEU A 168 6.88 -47.52 -20.06
C LEU A 168 6.20 -48.86 -20.36
N PRO A 169 5.69 -49.11 -21.57
CA PRO A 169 5.18 -50.42 -21.93
C PRO A 169 6.37 -51.36 -22.16
N ALA A 170 6.72 -52.17 -21.16
CA ALA A 170 7.79 -53.15 -21.28
C ALA A 170 7.32 -54.49 -20.74
N SER A 171 7.61 -55.57 -21.46
CA SER A 171 7.22 -56.91 -21.06
C SER A 171 8.41 -57.86 -21.16
N GLY A 172 8.57 -58.73 -20.17
CA GLY A 172 9.63 -59.73 -20.15
C GLY A 172 9.16 -61.04 -19.56
N ALA A 173 9.76 -62.13 -20.01
CA ALA A 173 9.65 -63.43 -19.39
C ALA A 173 10.94 -63.69 -18.60
N GLU A 174 10.81 -64.31 -17.43
CA GLU A 174 11.95 -64.73 -16.62
C GLU A 174 12.86 -65.70 -17.42
N ARG A 175 14.17 -65.40 -17.49
CA ARG A 175 15.18 -66.31 -18.06
C ARG A 175 16.46 -66.27 -17.25
N GLU A 176 16.80 -67.43 -16.69
CA GLU A 176 18.02 -67.78 -15.94
C GLU A 176 18.39 -66.87 -14.75
N GLY A 177 18.39 -67.45 -13.54
CA GLY A 177 18.97 -66.84 -12.34
C GLY A 177 18.13 -65.73 -11.68
N GLY A 178 16.83 -65.63 -11.95
CA GLY A 178 15.94 -64.64 -11.33
C GLY A 178 16.04 -63.23 -11.93
N ILE A 179 16.77 -63.05 -13.04
CA ILE A 179 16.86 -61.79 -13.76
C ILE A 179 15.84 -61.78 -14.90
N VAL A 180 14.94 -60.79 -14.90
CA VAL A 180 13.92 -60.61 -15.95
C VAL A 180 14.38 -59.58 -16.97
N TRP A 181 14.54 -60.00 -18.23
CA TRP A 181 14.85 -59.10 -19.34
C TRP A 181 13.56 -58.56 -19.95
N LEU A 182 13.28 -57.28 -19.71
CA LEU A 182 12.12 -56.59 -20.26
C LEU A 182 12.42 -56.12 -21.70
N ARG A 183 11.59 -56.53 -22.65
CA ARG A 183 11.54 -55.94 -23.98
C ARG A 183 10.62 -54.72 -23.91
N ALA A 184 11.19 -53.53 -24.08
CA ALA A 184 10.38 -52.34 -24.28
C ALA A 184 9.60 -52.48 -25.60
N GLY A 185 8.29 -52.31 -25.55
CA GLY A 185 7.48 -52.14 -26.74
C GLY A 185 7.86 -50.80 -27.36
N GLY A 186 8.28 -50.82 -28.63
CA GLY A 186 8.44 -49.60 -29.41
C GLY A 186 7.12 -48.86 -29.43
N GLY A 187 7.02 -47.78 -28.65
CA GLY A 187 5.87 -46.88 -28.71
C GLY A 187 5.85 -46.25 -30.11
N ALA A 188 4.69 -46.27 -30.75
CA ALA A 188 4.48 -45.50 -31.96
C ALA A 188 4.93 -44.06 -31.72
N GLU A 189 6.01 -43.65 -32.39
CA GLU A 189 6.27 -42.26 -32.70
C GLU A 189 5.09 -41.79 -33.55
N GLY A 190 4.06 -41.26 -32.88
CA GLY A 190 2.99 -40.53 -33.51
C GLY A 190 3.58 -39.23 -34.05
N GLY A 191 3.99 -39.27 -35.32
CA GLY A 191 4.31 -38.07 -36.07
C GLY A 191 3.10 -37.15 -36.14
N LYS A 192 3.31 -35.91 -35.73
CA LYS A 192 3.12 -34.67 -36.48
C LYS A 192 3.63 -33.49 -35.67
#